data_AF-A0A6L9IW78-F1
#
_entry.id   AF-A0A6L9IW78-F1
#
_cell.length_a   1.000
_cell.length_b   1.000
_cell.length_c   1.000
_cell.angle_alpha   90.00
_cell.angle_beta   90.00
_cell.angle_gamma   90.00
#
_symmetry.space_group_name_H-M   'P 1'
#
loop_
_entity.id
_entity.type
_entity.pdbx_description
1 polymer ?
#
loop_
_entity_poly.entity_id
_entity_poly.type
_entity_poly.pdbx_seq_one_letter_code
_entity_poly.pdbx_strand_id
1 'polypeptide(L)' 'MPSLTLRRLIVWVVSMALGFVISAAFVTLILPWMGPHGGEPITIEIYGLQYFFWTFFPLGLIFVVWLDYFLDTRILPD' A
#
# COMPACT_ATOMS: atom_id res chain seq x y z
N MET A 1 24.33 11.50 -9.17
CA MET A 1 23.58 12.14 -8.08
C MET A 1 22.98 11.08 -7.16
N PRO A 2 23.78 10.47 -6.26
CA PRO A 2 23.32 9.37 -5.40
C PRO A 2 22.12 9.73 -4.51
N SER A 3 22.00 11.01 -4.12
CA SER A 3 20.92 11.52 -3.27
C SER A 3 19.54 11.42 -3.90
N LEU A 4 19.40 11.68 -5.21
CA LEU A 4 18.11 11.63 -5.90
C LEU A 4 17.60 10.19 -6.01
N THR A 5 18.47 9.26 -6.42
CA THR A 5 18.12 7.83 -6.49
C THR A 5 17.73 7.29 -5.13
N LEU A 6 18.46 7.66 -4.06
CA LEU A 6 18.11 7.26 -2.70
C LEU A 6 16.73 7.78 -2.28
N ARG A 7 16.42 9.06 -2.55
CA ARG A 7 15.11 9.65 -2.23
C ARG A 7 13.97 8.92 -2.94
N ARG A 8 14.15 8.58 -4.22
CA ARG A 8 13.19 7.80 -5.00
C ARG A 8 12.96 6.40 -4.41
N LEU A 9 14.02 5.70 -4.04
CA LEU A 9 13.92 4.38 -3.40
C LEU A 9 13.18 4.45 -2.06
N ILE A 10 13.46 5.48 -1.25
CA ILE A 10 12.75 5.70 0.02
C ILE A 10 11.25 5.91 -0.24
N VAL A 11 10.88 6.77 -1.20
CA VAL A 11 9.45 6.99 -1.53
C VAL A 11 8.78 5.70 -1.96
N TRP A 12 9.41 4.89 -2.82
CA TRP A 12 8.86 3.60 -3.23
C TRP A 12 8.64 2.65 -2.04
N VAL A 13 9.67 2.46 -1.21
CA VAL A 13 9.60 1.52 -0.06
C VAL A 13 8.55 1.98 0.95
N VAL A 14 8.55 3.26 1.31
CA VAL A 14 7.58 3.82 2.26
C VAL A 14 6.16 3.73 1.72
N SER A 15 5.96 4.04 0.44
CA SER A 15 4.63 3.97 -0.18
C SER A 15 4.09 2.55 -0.22
N MET A 16 4.91 1.56 -0.59
CA MET A 16 4.50 0.16 -0.58
C MET A 16 4.22 -0.34 0.85
N ALA A 17 5.02 0.07 1.84
CA ALA A 17 4.78 -0.26 3.24
C ALA A 17 3.46 0.34 3.75
N LEU A 18 3.14 1.60 3.40
CA LEU A 18 1.87 2.24 3.76
C LEU A 18 0.68 1.52 3.12
N GLY A 19 0.76 1.24 1.81
CA GLY A 19 -0.26 0.48 1.10
C GLY A 19 -0.49 -0.89 1.73
N PHE A 20 0.58 -1.62 2.04
CA PHE A 20 0.53 -2.92 2.72
C PHE A 20 -0.15 -2.84 4.08
N VAL A 21 0.30 -1.92 4.95
CA VAL A 21 -0.22 -1.81 6.33
C VAL A 21 -1.69 -1.44 6.33
N ILE A 22 -2.10 -0.46 5.51
CA ILE A 22 -3.50 -0.03 5.41
C ILE A 22 -4.36 -1.16 4.87
N SER A 23 -3.91 -1.85 3.82
CA SER A 23 -4.65 -2.98 3.24
C SER A 23 -4.75 -4.14 4.21
N ALA A 24 -3.69 -4.46 4.94
CA ALA A 24 -3.68 -5.50 5.96
C ALA A 24 -4.71 -5.17 7.05
N ALA A 25 -4.68 -3.95 7.60
CA ALA A 25 -5.67 -3.51 8.59
C ALA A 25 -7.10 -3.57 8.04
N PHE A 26 -7.31 -3.15 6.79
CA PHE A 26 -8.64 -3.17 6.19
C PHE A 26 -9.16 -4.60 5.98
N VAL A 27 -8.34 -5.48 5.42
CA VAL A 27 -8.71 -6.87 5.13
C VAL A 27 -8.92 -7.68 6.40
N THR A 28 -8.10 -7.51 7.43
CA THR A 28 -8.19 -8.33 8.65
C THR A 28 -9.17 -7.78 9.68
N LEU A 29 -9.38 -6.46 9.74
CA LEU A 29 -10.18 -5.83 10.80
C LEU A 29 -11.50 -5.22 10.32
N ILE A 30 -11.59 -4.76 9.07
CA ILE A 30 -12.77 -4.01 8.57
C ILE A 30 -13.63 -4.90 7.67
N LEU A 31 -13.03 -5.52 6.65
CA LEU A 31 -13.73 -6.32 5.65
C LEU A 31 -14.58 -7.46 6.26
N PRO A 32 -14.16 -8.17 7.33
CA PRO A 32 -14.96 -9.24 7.90
C PRO A 32 -16.32 -8.80 8.46
N TRP A 33 -16.46 -7.52 8.81
CA TRP A 33 -17.73 -6.92 9.25
C TRP A 33 -18.70 -6.65 8.10
N MET A 34 -18.20 -6.63 6.86
CA MET A 34 -18.98 -6.34 5.65
C MET A 34 -19.35 -7.61 4.87
N GLY A 35 -18.85 -8.78 5.29
CA GLY A 35 -18.97 -10.04 4.58
C GLY A 35 -19.63 -11.15 5.41
N PRO A 36 -19.60 -12.39 4.92
CA PRO A 36 -20.26 -13.53 5.56
C PRO A 36 -19.59 -13.98 6.87
N HIS A 37 -18.44 -13.40 7.22
CA HIS A 37 -17.64 -13.76 8.39
C HIS A 37 -18.18 -13.16 9.70
N GLY A 38 -19.21 -12.30 9.65
CA GLY A 38 -19.88 -11.80 10.85
C GLY A 38 -18.98 -11.00 11.80
N GLY A 39 -17.92 -10.37 11.28
CA GLY A 39 -16.94 -9.63 12.08
C GLY A 39 -15.74 -10.45 12.58
N GLU A 40 -15.73 -11.77 12.39
CA GLU A 40 -14.58 -12.61 12.77
C GLU A 40 -13.35 -12.28 11.91
N PRO A 41 -12.22 -11.88 12.50
CA PRO A 41 -11.02 -11.54 11.75
C PRO A 41 -10.54 -12.67 10.84
N ILE A 42 -10.22 -12.33 9.59
CA ILE A 42 -9.63 -13.27 8.64
C ILE A 42 -8.15 -12.96 8.43
N THR A 43 -7.37 -13.98 8.06
CA THR A 43 -5.97 -13.79 7.70
C THR A 43 -5.82 -13.42 6.22
N ILE A 44 -4.64 -12.93 5.83
CA ILE A 44 -4.34 -12.59 4.43
C ILE A 44 -4.32 -13.86 3.57
N GLU A 45 -3.96 -15.00 4.13
CA GLU A 45 -3.97 -16.30 3.44
C GLU A 45 -5.40 -16.72 3.08
N ILE A 46 -6.36 -16.49 3.97
CA ILE A 46 -7.79 -16.73 3.73
C ILE A 46 -8.32 -15.75 2.67
N TYR A 47 -7.92 -14.48 2.75
CA TYR A 47 -8.28 -13.47 1.74
C TYR A 47 -7.68 -13.77 0.35
N GLY A 48 -6.51 -14.41 0.32
CA GLY A 48 -5.78 -14.78 -0.88
C GLY A 48 -4.67 -13.79 -1.22
N LEU A 49 -3.43 -14.29 -1.34
CA LEU A 49 -2.23 -13.45 -1.57
C LEU A 49 -2.31 -12.62 -2.86
N GLN A 50 -2.85 -13.18 -3.94
CA GLN A 50 -2.99 -12.45 -5.19
C GLN A 50 -4.03 -11.32 -5.09
N TYR A 51 -5.16 -11.56 -4.41
CA TYR A 51 -6.15 -10.50 -4.13
C TYR A 51 -5.56 -9.43 -3.21
N PHE A 52 -4.77 -9.84 -2.21
CA PHE A 52 -4.09 -8.92 -1.32
C PHE A 52 -3.11 -8.02 -2.07
N PHE A 53 -2.32 -8.59 -3.00
CA PHE A 53 -1.44 -7.81 -3.87
C PHE A 53 -2.20 -6.75 -4.65
N TRP A 54 -3.31 -7.11 -5.29
CA TRP A 54 -4.15 -6.15 -6.03
C TRP A 54 -4.88 -5.14 -5.15
N THR A 55 -4.93 -5.36 -3.84
CA THR A 55 -5.47 -4.39 -2.88
C THR A 55 -4.40 -3.39 -2.47
N PHE A 56 -3.25 -3.88 -2.02
CA PHE A 56 -2.22 -3.00 -1.45
C PHE A 56 -1.40 -2.28 -2.50
N PHE A 57 -1.15 -2.88 -3.67
CA PHE A 57 -0.27 -2.30 -4.66
C PHE A 57 -0.84 -0.99 -5.24
N PRO A 58 -2.11 -0.92 -5.68
CA PRO A 58 -2.70 0.35 -6.12
C PRO A 58 -2.74 1.42 -5.02
N LEU A 59 -3.04 1.04 -3.77
CA LEU A 59 -2.97 1.94 -2.62
C LEU A 59 -1.55 2.48 -2.41
N GLY A 60 -0.54 1.63 -2.54
CA GLY A 60 0.85 2.02 -2.52
C GLY A 60 1.18 3.02 -3.63
N LEU A 61 0.68 2.83 -4.85
CA LEU A 61 0.87 3.78 -5.95
C LEU A 61 0.22 5.13 -5.68
N ILE A 62 -0.93 5.18 -5.00
CA ILE A 62 -1.52 6.45 -4.54
C ILE A 62 -0.52 7.18 -3.63
N PHE A 63 0.08 6.50 -2.66
CA PHE A 63 1.11 7.12 -1.81
C PHE A 63 2.35 7.57 -2.60
N VAL A 64 2.76 6.84 -3.63
CA VAL A 64 3.87 7.27 -4.50
C VAL A 64 3.55 8.63 -5.12
N VAL A 65 2.34 8.83 -5.66
CA VAL A 65 1.94 10.11 -6.27
C VAL A 65 2.01 11.26 -5.26
N TRP A 66 1.45 11.07 -4.06
CA TRP A 66 1.43 12.12 -3.04
C TRP A 66 2.83 12.42 -2.49
N LEU A 67 3.61 11.39 -2.19
CA LEU A 67 4.96 11.56 -1.66
C LEU A 67 5.93 12.09 -2.71
N ASP A 68 5.78 11.73 -3.98
CA ASP A 68 6.57 12.31 -5.07
C ASP A 68 6.34 13.82 -5.19
N TYR A 69 5.08 14.25 -5.07
CA TYR A 69 4.72 15.67 -5.07
C TYR A 69 5.34 16.44 -3.89
N PHE A 70 5.17 15.95 -2.66
CA PHE A 70 5.69 16.67 -1.47
C PHE A 70 7.20 16.59 -1.33
N LEU A 71 7.80 15.52 -1.84
CA LEU A 71 9.21 15.24 -1.72
C LEU A 71 9.91 15.36 -3.07
N ASP A 72 9.45 16.16 -4.04
CA ASP A 72 10.14 16.49 -5.30
C ASP A 72 11.12 15.38 -5.77
N THR A 73 10.60 14.14 -5.87
CA THR A 73 11.45 12.99 -6.19
C THR A 73 11.58 12.78 -7.68
N ARG A 74 10.74 13.47 -8.47
CA ARG A 74 10.65 13.39 -9.93
C ARG A 74 10.56 11.93 -10.38
N ILE A 75 9.72 11.17 -9.69
CA ILE A 75 9.37 9.80 -10.08
C ILE A 75 8.39 9.89 -11.24
N LEU A 76 7.38 10.75 -11.12
CA LEU A 76 6.50 11.12 -12.21
C LEU A 76 7.18 12.15 -13.12
N PRO A 77 6.75 12.26 -14.39
CA PRO A 77 7.22 13.31 -15.29
C PRO A 77 6.89 14.70 -14.76
N ASP A 78 7.81 15.66 -14.99
CA ASP A 78 7.65 17.08 -14.67
C ASP A 78 6.60 17.77 -15.57
#